data_AF-A0A2D4PFC6-F1
#
_entry.id   AF-A0A2D4PFC6-F1
#
_cell.length_a   1.000
_cell.length_b   1.000
_cell.length_c   1.000
_cell.angle_alpha   90.00
_cell.angle_beta   90.00
_cell.angle_gamma   90.00
#
_symmetry.space_group_name_H-M   'P 1'
#
loop_
_entity.id
_entity.type
_entity.pdbx_description
1 polymer ?
#
loop_
_entity_poly.entity_id
_entity_poly.type
_entity_poly.pdbx_seq_one_letter_code
_entity_poly.pdbx_strand_id
1 'polypeptide(L)'
;FQTIPIKLEKKFFEEMNKITKKFIWLNKKPRIKLQALQDIKSRGGMSLPSWKLYYRSAVLIWTKEWINLNNRRILSLEGHDLQKGWHAFLWKPKLKKTAVLSQIPNQR
;
A
#
# COMPACT_ATOMS: atom_id res chain seq x y z
N PHE A 1 3.89 -0.99 6.16
CA PHE A 1 3.09 0.04 5.48
C PHE A 1 2.04 -0.66 4.63
N GLN A 2 0.76 -0.44 4.93
CA GLN A 2 -0.37 -0.94 4.15
C GLN A 2 -1.07 0.31 3.62
N THR A 3 -1.04 0.52 2.30
CA THR A 3 -1.57 1.74 1.68
C THR A 3 -3.08 1.64 1.53
N ILE A 4 -3.75 2.79 1.67
CA ILE A 4 -5.16 3.01 1.32
C ILE A 4 -5.43 2.36 -0.05
N PRO A 5 -6.60 1.72 -0.27
CA PRO A 5 -6.91 1.05 -1.52
C PRO A 5 -7.07 2.07 -2.67
N ILE A 6 -5.94 2.55 -3.18
CA ILE A 6 -5.85 3.31 -4.42
C ILE A 6 -5.99 2.30 -5.54
N LYS A 7 -6.88 2.58 -6.50
CA LYS A 7 -7.04 1.75 -7.69
C LYS A 7 -5.75 1.82 -8.52
N LEU A 8 -5.01 0.72 -8.54
CA LEU A 8 -3.79 0.62 -9.35
C LEU A 8 -4.12 0.21 -10.78
N GLU A 9 -3.53 0.91 -11.75
CA GLU A 9 -3.66 0.57 -13.16
C GLU A 9 -2.82 -0.67 -13.52
N LYS A 10 -3.19 -1.39 -14.59
CA LYS A 10 -2.43 -2.56 -15.08
C LYS A 10 -0.98 -2.21 -15.42
N LYS A 11 -0.73 -1.02 -15.98
CA LYS A 11 0.60 -0.52 -16.36
C LYS A 11 1.58 -0.50 -15.20
N PHE A 12 1.14 -0.11 -14.01
CA PHE A 12 1.97 -0.12 -12.81
C PHE A 12 2.53 -1.51 -12.50
N PHE A 13 1.68 -2.55 -12.60
CA PHE A 13 2.13 -3.93 -12.38
C PHE A 13 3.09 -4.42 -13.46
N GLU A 14 2.92 -3.97 -14.71
CA GLU A 14 3.82 -4.30 -15.81
C GLU A 14 5.20 -3.68 -15.64
N GLU A 15 5.27 -2.42 -15.21
CA GLU A 15 6.52 -1.73 -14.86
C GLU A 15 7.24 -2.43 -13.70
N MET A 16 6.51 -2.76 -12.63
CA MET A 16 7.06 -3.50 -11.50
C MET A 16 7.62 -4.86 -11.94
N ASN A 17 6.87 -5.61 -12.76
CA ASN A 17 7.35 -6.88 -13.31
C ASN A 17 8.59 -6.69 -14.21
N LYS A 18 8.69 -5.58 -14.96
CA LYS A 18 9.84 -5.26 -15.79
C LYS A 18 11.08 -4.99 -14.93
N ILE A 19 10.95 -4.22 -13.85
CA ILE A 19 12.03 -3.97 -12.90
C ILE A 19 12.47 -5.27 -12.23
N THR A 20 11.53 -6.09 -11.75
CA THR A 20 11.85 -7.40 -11.14
C THR A 20 12.57 -8.32 -12.12
N LYS A 21 12.13 -8.39 -13.39
CA LYS A 21 12.83 -9.18 -14.43
C LYS A 21 14.25 -8.66 -14.65
N LYS A 22 14.43 -7.34 -14.75
CA LYS A 22 15.77 -6.74 -14.91
C LYS A 22 16.68 -7.04 -13.72
N PHE A 23 16.12 -7.02 -12.50
CA PHE A 23 16.84 -7.34 -11.27
C PHE A 23 17.29 -8.81 -11.24
N ILE A 24 16.38 -9.76 -11.46
CA ILE A 24 16.67 -11.20 -11.41
C ILE A 24 17.70 -11.60 -12.46
N TRP A 25 17.56 -11.07 -13.68
CA TRP A 25 18.41 -11.45 -14.80
C TRP A 25 19.58 -10.50 -15.04
N LEU A 26 19.76 -9.46 -14.23
CA LEU A 26 20.80 -8.43 -14.39
C LEU A 26 20.84 -7.86 -15.82
N ASN A 27 19.68 -7.46 -16.36
CA ASN A 27 19.48 -7.05 -17.75
C ASN A 27 19.85 -8.10 -18.83
N LYS A 28 20.13 -9.36 -18.47
CA LYS A 28 20.33 -10.46 -19.42
C LYS A 28 19.00 -11.06 -19.86
N LYS A 29 19.04 -11.88 -20.91
CA LYS A 29 17.86 -12.59 -21.43
C LYS A 29 17.31 -13.56 -20.37
N PRO A 30 16.00 -13.49 -20.04
CA PRO A 30 15.38 -14.42 -19.11
C PRO A 30 15.53 -15.87 -19.56
N ARG A 31 16.07 -16.74 -18.70
CA ARG A 31 16.17 -18.18 -18.98
C ARG A 31 14.91 -18.95 -18.59
N ILE A 32 14.19 -18.45 -17.59
CA ILE A 32 12.98 -19.06 -17.03
C ILE A 32 11.81 -18.07 -17.16
N LYS A 33 10.63 -18.57 -17.54
CA LYS A 33 9.41 -17.74 -17.61
C LYS A 33 9.06 -17.21 -16.21
N LEU A 34 8.65 -15.94 -16.11
CA LEU A 34 8.30 -15.32 -14.82
C LEU A 34 7.18 -16.08 -14.10
N GLN A 35 6.19 -16.62 -14.82
CA GLN A 35 5.12 -17.42 -14.24
C GLN A 35 5.63 -18.68 -13.54
N ALA A 36 6.64 -19.35 -14.10
CA ALA A 36 7.25 -20.52 -13.47
C ALA A 36 8.02 -20.13 -12.20
N LEU A 37 8.65 -18.95 -12.18
CA LEU A 37 9.28 -18.42 -10.96
C LEU A 37 8.24 -18.09 -9.88
N GLN A 38 7.07 -17.60 -10.29
CA GLN A 38 5.97 -17.22 -9.39
C GLN A 38 5.17 -18.41 -8.84
N ASP A 39 5.34 -19.60 -9.42
CA ASP A 39 4.65 -20.78 -8.95
C ASP A 39 5.20 -21.23 -7.58
N ILE A 40 4.39 -22.00 -6.88
CA ILE A 40 4.73 -22.53 -5.56
C ILE A 40 5.82 -23.60 -5.67
N LYS A 41 6.63 -23.74 -4.62
CA LYS A 41 7.73 -24.71 -4.58
C LYS A 41 7.29 -26.16 -4.81
N SER A 42 6.09 -26.53 -4.36
CA SER A 42 5.56 -27.89 -4.57
C SER A 42 5.27 -28.22 -6.03
N ARG A 43 5.10 -27.21 -6.89
CA ARG A 43 4.93 -27.37 -8.34
C ARG A 43 6.23 -27.16 -9.12
N GLY A 44 7.37 -27.10 -8.43
CA GLY A 44 8.68 -26.84 -9.03
C GLY A 44 8.93 -25.36 -9.30
N GLY A 45 8.15 -24.46 -8.72
CA GLY A 45 8.38 -23.02 -8.80
C GLY A 45 9.36 -22.49 -7.76
N MET A 46 9.65 -21.18 -7.83
CA MET A 46 10.58 -20.50 -6.91
C MET A 46 9.89 -19.63 -5.87
N SER A 47 8.55 -19.64 -5.82
CA SER A 47 7.73 -18.83 -4.90
C SER A 47 8.00 -17.32 -5.01
N LEU A 48 8.35 -16.83 -6.20
CA LEU A 48 8.51 -15.41 -6.46
C LEU A 48 7.15 -14.70 -6.27
N PRO A 49 7.07 -13.61 -5.48
CA PRO A 49 5.81 -12.91 -5.29
C PRO A 49 5.30 -12.29 -6.60
N SER A 50 4.00 -12.41 -6.84
CA SER A 50 3.31 -11.69 -7.90
C SER A 50 2.73 -10.39 -7.35
N TRP A 51 3.18 -9.25 -7.87
CA TRP A 51 2.75 -7.91 -7.43
C TRP A 51 1.23 -7.72 -7.49
N LYS A 52 0.59 -8.28 -8.52
CA LYS A 52 -0.85 -8.19 -8.71
C LYS A 52 -1.62 -9.00 -7.66
N LEU A 53 -1.13 -10.20 -7.32
CA LEU A 53 -1.73 -11.03 -6.28
C LEU A 53 -1.53 -10.38 -4.92
N TYR A 54 -0.32 -9.88 -4.63
CA TYR A 54 -0.02 -9.15 -3.40
C TYR A 54 -0.94 -7.95 -3.19
N TYR A 55 -1.14 -7.13 -4.22
CA TYR A 55 -2.06 -5.99 -4.16
C TYR A 55 -3.50 -6.43 -3.83
N ARG A 56 -4.01 -7.46 -4.53
CA ARG A 56 -5.35 -7.99 -4.27
C ARG A 56 -5.51 -8.49 -2.84
N SER A 57 -4.52 -9.25 -2.35
CA SER A 57 -4.52 -9.73 -0.97
C SER A 57 -4.51 -8.58 0.04
N ALA A 58 -3.70 -7.54 -0.22
CA ALA A 58 -3.67 -6.35 0.64
C ALA A 58 -5.02 -5.61 0.67
N VAL A 59 -5.67 -5.47 -0.49
CA VAL A 59 -7.02 -4.87 -0.58
C VAL A 59 -8.03 -5.70 0.20
N LEU A 60 -8.01 -7.03 0.06
CA LEU A 60 -8.93 -7.92 0.78
C LEU A 60 -8.73 -7.88 2.29
N ILE A 61 -7.47 -7.87 2.75
CA ILE A 61 -7.16 -7.74 4.19
C ILE A 61 -7.71 -6.41 4.71
N TRP A 62 -7.51 -5.31 3.98
CA TRP A 62 -8.10 -4.03 4.33
C TRP A 62 -9.62 -4.10 4.38
N THR A 63 -10.28 -4.60 3.34
CA THR A 63 -11.76 -4.72 3.32
C THR A 63 -12.27 -5.55 4.51
N LYS A 64 -11.58 -6.63 4.88
CA LYS A 64 -11.92 -7.44 6.05
C LYS A 64 -11.82 -6.65 7.35
N GLU A 65 -10.73 -5.91 7.55
CA GLU A 65 -10.54 -5.10 8.76
C GLU A 65 -11.61 -4.00 8.88
N TRP A 66 -11.97 -3.37 7.76
CA TRP A 66 -13.03 -2.36 7.69
C TRP A 66 -14.42 -2.93 8.02
N ILE A 67 -14.75 -4.13 7.53
CA ILE A 67 -16.06 -4.74 7.83
C ILE A 67 -16.15 -5.15 9.30
N ASN A 68 -15.07 -5.70 9.86
CA ASN A 68 -15.09 -6.21 11.22
C ASN A 68 -15.03 -5.11 12.28
N LEU A 69 -14.50 -3.92 11.98
CA LEU A 69 -14.35 -2.77 12.90
C LEU A 69 -13.77 -3.11 14.29
N ASN A 70 -13.16 -4.28 14.46
CA ASN A 70 -12.66 -4.76 15.76
C ASN A 70 -11.32 -4.11 16.11
N ASN A 71 -10.61 -3.60 15.10
CA ASN A 71 -9.25 -3.14 15.25
C ASN A 71 -9.24 -1.68 15.72
N ARG A 72 -9.45 -1.49 17.03
CA ARG A 72 -9.56 -0.16 17.65
C ARG A 72 -8.38 0.75 17.35
N ARG A 73 -7.18 0.20 17.18
CA ARG A 73 -5.96 0.96 16.84
C ARG A 73 -6.04 1.58 15.44
N ILE A 74 -6.63 0.87 14.47
CA ILE A 74 -6.85 1.38 13.10
C ILE A 74 -7.95 2.45 13.14
N LEU A 75 -9.04 2.20 13.86
CA LEU A 75 -10.12 3.18 14.04
C LEU A 75 -9.64 4.48 14.69
N SER A 76 -8.75 4.40 15.69
CA SER A 76 -8.13 5.56 16.33
C SER A 76 -7.21 6.33 15.38
N LEU A 77 -6.41 5.63 14.58
CA LEU A 77 -5.55 6.25 13.55
C LEU A 77 -6.40 6.92 12.46
N GLU A 78 -7.57 6.38 12.15
CA GLU A 78 -8.54 6.94 11.21
C GLU A 78 -9.45 8.00 11.84
N GLY A 79 -9.26 8.32 13.12
CA GLY A 79 -9.98 9.42 13.76
C GLY A 79 -11.50 9.21 13.67
N HIS A 80 -11.95 7.97 13.84
CA HIS A 80 -13.37 7.59 13.71
C HIS A 80 -14.29 8.44 14.62
N ASP A 81 -13.76 8.95 15.73
CA ASP A 81 -14.48 9.81 16.69
C ASP A 81 -14.49 11.30 16.31
N LEU A 82 -13.77 11.71 15.24
CA LEU A 82 -13.86 13.07 14.74
C LEU A 82 -15.11 13.23 13.87
N GLN A 83 -15.94 14.25 14.17
CA GLN A 83 -17.12 14.61 13.36
C GLN A 83 -16.81 14.85 11.87
N LYS A 84 -15.55 15.11 11.53
CA LYS A 84 -15.04 15.21 10.16
C LYS A 84 -13.81 14.30 10.06
N GLY A 85 -13.94 13.15 9.39
CA GLY A 85 -12.84 12.20 9.20
C GLY A 85 -11.65 12.80 8.44
N TRP A 86 -10.51 12.11 8.42
CA TRP A 86 -9.24 12.63 7.84
C TRP A 86 -9.37 13.17 6.41
N HIS A 87 -10.33 12.68 5.62
CA HIS A 87 -10.58 13.15 4.26
C HIS A 87 -10.99 14.63 4.21
N ALA A 88 -11.53 15.20 5.29
CA ALA A 88 -11.85 16.63 5.38
C ALA A 88 -10.61 17.54 5.30
N PHE A 89 -9.41 17.03 5.64
CA PHE A 89 -8.17 17.79 5.54
C PHE A 89 -7.71 18.00 4.09
N LEU A 90 -8.09 17.11 3.17
CA LEU A 90 -7.75 17.22 1.75
C LEU A 90 -8.55 18.31 1.03
N TRP A 91 -9.76 18.60 1.52
CA TRP A 91 -10.68 19.57 0.93
C TRP A 91 -10.65 20.95 1.61
N LYS A 92 -9.77 21.14 2.60
CA LYS A 92 -9.45 22.47 3.14
C LYS A 92 -8.60 23.19 2.09
N PRO A 93 -9.06 24.29 1.46
CA PRO A 93 -8.18 25.10 0.62
C PRO A 93 -7.00 25.53 1.47
N LYS A 94 -5.77 25.31 0.97
CA LYS A 94 -4.49 25.51 1.67
C LYS A 94 -4.60 26.70 2.62
N LEU A 95 -4.62 26.42 3.94
CA LEU A 95 -4.41 27.47 4.92
C LEU A 95 -3.07 28.10 4.56
N LYS A 96 -3.10 29.39 4.20
CA LYS A 96 -1.89 30.19 4.04
C LYS A 96 -1.03 29.91 5.28
N LYS A 97 0.27 29.70 5.08
CA LYS A 97 1.23 29.57 6.16
C LYS A 97 1.18 30.87 6.98
N THR A 98 0.34 30.91 7.99
CA THR A 98 0.26 32.00 8.96
C THR A 98 0.13 31.38 10.33
N ALA A 99 1.25 31.45 11.05
CA ALA A 99 1.36 31.58 12.49
C ALA A 99 0.60 30.54 13.35
N VAL A 100 1.09 29.30 13.39
CA VAL A 100 0.87 28.41 14.54
C VAL A 100 2.17 27.70 14.89
N LEU A 101 3.23 28.49 15.14
CA LEU A 101 4.39 28.06 15.93
C LEU A 101 4.36 28.66 17.35
N SER A 102 3.25 29.29 17.75
CA SER A 102 3.12 29.98 19.05
C SER A 102 2.28 29.23 20.10
N GLN A 103 1.89 27.99 19.85
CA GLN A 103 1.08 27.20 20.81
C GLN A 103 1.64 25.78 20.98
N ILE A 104 2.90 25.70 21.39
CA ILE A 104 3.40 24.54 22.15
C ILE A 104 3.59 25.06 23.58
N PRO A 105 2.73 24.72 24.55
CA PRO A 105 3.06 24.97 25.93
C PRO A 105 4.25 24.08 26.30
N ASN A 106 5.30 24.76 26.73
CA ASN A 106 6.55 24.21 27.26
C ASN A 106 6.23 23.21 28.38
N GLN A 107 6.52 21.93 28.17
CA GLN A 107 6.46 20.92 29.23
C GLN A 107 7.78 21.02 30.01
N ARG A 108 7.70 21.45 31.27
CA ARG A 108 8.71 21.17 32.29
C ARG A 108 8.51 19.76 32.83
#